data_AF-A0A6J2XCE1-F1
#
_entry.id   AF-A0A6J2XCE1-F1
#
_cell.length_a   1.000
_cell.length_b   1.000
_cell.length_c   1.000
_cell.angle_alpha   90.00
_cell.angle_beta   90.00
_cell.angle_gamma   90.00
#
_symmetry.space_group_name_H-M   'P 1'
#
loop_
_entity.id
_entity.type
_entity.pdbx_description
1 polymer ?
#
loop_
_entity_poly.entity_id
_entity_poly.type
_entity_poly.pdbx_seq_one_letter_code
_entity_poly.pdbx_strand_id
1 'polypeptide(L)'
;MDFWRRSAGKSRIERITNERIREIMGVKKTILDEIEQRQLIWYGYVGRMADERLPKQILKWTPAERRKKGRPKATWMEGINRAMSERNLLPGDWEDRRQWRLGNGRRRTLYNRIYNII
;
A
#
# COMPACT_ATOMS: atom_id res chain seq x y z
N MET A 1 -8.79 15.41 -7.38
CA MET A 1 -10.17 15.42 -6.83
C MET A 1 -11.12 16.32 -7.61
N ASP A 2 -10.65 17.37 -8.29
CA ASP A 2 -11.54 18.30 -9.04
C ASP A 2 -12.34 17.60 -10.15
N PHE A 3 -11.69 16.71 -10.92
CA PHE A 3 -12.35 15.90 -11.95
C PHE A 3 -13.60 15.17 -11.45
N TRP A 4 -13.46 14.39 -10.36
CA TRP A 4 -14.59 13.67 -9.76
C TRP A 4 -15.64 14.60 -9.17
N ARG A 5 -15.24 15.75 -8.61
CA ARG A 5 -16.17 16.75 -8.08
C ARG A 5 -17.03 17.35 -9.19
N ARG A 6 -16.44 17.72 -10.33
CA ARG A 6 -17.17 18.20 -11.50
C ARG A 6 -18.07 17.13 -12.11
N SER A 7 -17.56 15.90 -12.20
CA SER A 7 -18.34 14.75 -12.70
C SER A 7 -19.54 14.44 -11.80
N ALA A 8 -19.41 14.64 -10.49
CA ALA A 8 -20.50 14.52 -9.53
C ALA A 8 -21.44 15.74 -9.49
N GLY A 9 -21.20 16.77 -10.30
CA GLY A 9 -21.99 18.02 -10.31
C GLY A 9 -21.90 18.83 -9.01
N LYS A 10 -20.80 18.69 -8.25
CA LYS A 10 -20.66 19.33 -6.93
C LYS A 10 -19.79 20.58 -6.97
N SER A 11 -20.26 21.65 -6.37
CA SER A 11 -19.49 22.89 -6.16
C SER A 11 -18.51 22.75 -5.00
N ARG A 12 -17.51 23.63 -4.95
CA ARG A 12 -16.63 23.79 -3.78
C ARG A 12 -17.34 24.50 -2.62
N ILE A 13 -18.38 25.30 -2.92
CA ILE A 13 -19.18 26.04 -1.92
C ILE A 13 -19.94 25.07 -1.01
N GLU A 14 -20.37 23.92 -1.55
CA GLU A 14 -21.04 22.87 -0.79
C GLU A 14 -20.15 22.22 0.29
N ARG A 15 -18.82 22.49 0.29
CA ARG A 15 -17.85 21.97 1.27
C ARG A 15 -17.88 20.45 1.48
N ILE A 16 -18.38 19.71 0.49
CA ILE A 16 -18.43 18.24 0.52
C ILE A 16 -17.00 17.67 0.60
N THR A 17 -16.78 16.72 1.50
CA THR A 17 -15.47 16.08 1.71
C THR A 17 -15.04 15.25 0.50
N ASN A 18 -13.74 15.04 0.37
CA ASN A 18 -13.19 14.22 -0.72
C ASN A 18 -13.66 12.76 -0.61
N GLU A 19 -13.82 12.26 0.61
CA GLU A 19 -14.35 10.93 0.92
C GLU A 19 -15.76 10.79 0.36
N ARG A 20 -16.63 11.76 0.62
CA ARG A 20 -18.01 11.75 0.13
C ARG A 20 -18.10 11.85 -1.40
N ILE A 21 -17.23 12.65 -2.04
CA ILE A 21 -17.15 12.69 -3.51
C ILE A 21 -16.75 11.32 -4.08
N ARG A 22 -15.80 10.60 -3.45
CA ARG A 22 -15.42 9.24 -3.88
C ARG A 22 -16.58 8.25 -3.73
N GLU A 23 -17.34 8.34 -2.64
CA GLU A 23 -18.54 7.52 -2.44
C GLU A 23 -19.58 7.73 -3.54
N ILE A 24 -19.89 9.00 -3.86
CA ILE A 24 -20.83 9.36 -4.95
C ILE A 24 -20.36 8.78 -6.28
N MET A 25 -19.06 8.87 -6.57
CA MET A 25 -18.48 8.36 -7.81
C MET A 25 -18.23 6.85 -7.80
N GLY A 26 -18.56 6.13 -6.71
CA GLY A 26 -18.30 4.69 -6.59
C GLY A 26 -16.82 4.30 -6.61
N VAL A 27 -15.92 5.24 -6.30
CA VAL A 27 -14.46 5.01 -6.35
C VAL A 27 -14.02 4.25 -5.11
N LYS A 28 -13.75 2.95 -5.28
CA LYS A 28 -13.36 2.04 -4.19
C LYS A 28 -11.87 2.07 -3.85
N LYS A 29 -11.01 2.40 -4.83
CA LYS A 29 -9.56 2.43 -4.67
C LYS A 29 -8.98 3.78 -5.02
N THR A 30 -7.98 4.20 -4.26
CA THR A 30 -7.19 5.40 -4.54
C THR A 30 -5.97 5.07 -5.41
N ILE A 31 -5.37 6.11 -6.00
CA ILE A 31 -4.09 5.96 -6.72
C ILE A 31 -2.98 5.45 -5.78
N LEU A 32 -3.00 5.86 -4.50
CA LEU A 32 -2.04 5.36 -3.52
C LEU A 32 -2.20 3.85 -3.31
N ASP A 33 -3.43 3.34 -3.30
CA ASP A 33 -3.71 1.91 -3.16
C ASP A 33 -3.09 1.11 -4.31
N GLU A 34 -3.20 1.62 -5.54
CA GLU A 34 -2.63 1.01 -6.74
C GLU A 34 -1.09 1.07 -6.74
N ILE A 35 -0.51 2.18 -6.27
CA ILE A 35 0.95 2.30 -6.11
C ILE A 35 1.45 1.28 -5.07
N GLU A 36 0.83 1.21 -3.90
CA GLU A 36 1.19 0.25 -2.85
C GLU A 36 1.03 -1.20 -3.33
N GLN A 37 -0.05 -1.51 -4.06
CA GLN A 37 -0.27 -2.83 -4.63
C GLN A 37 0.85 -3.22 -5.61
N ARG A 38 1.27 -2.31 -6.49
CA ARG A 38 2.39 -2.55 -7.43
C ARG A 38 3.73 -2.69 -6.71
N GLN A 39 3.97 -1.90 -5.68
CA GLN A 39 5.16 -2.00 -4.84
C GLN A 39 5.25 -3.37 -4.18
N LEU A 40 4.15 -3.89 -3.60
CA LEU A 40 4.13 -5.24 -3.02
C LEU A 40 4.32 -6.34 -4.07
N ILE A 41 3.69 -6.22 -5.26
CA ILE A 41 3.91 -7.19 -6.35
C ILE A 41 5.40 -7.28 -6.70
N TRP A 42 6.06 -6.13 -6.86
CA TRP A 42 7.49 -6.09 -7.14
C TRP A 42 8.34 -6.61 -5.97
N TYR A 43 8.02 -6.21 -4.75
CA TYR A 43 8.73 -6.65 -3.54
C TYR A 43 8.72 -8.18 -3.39
N GLY A 44 7.54 -8.81 -3.50
CA GLY A 44 7.45 -10.27 -3.46
C GLY A 44 8.09 -10.95 -4.67
N TYR A 45 8.12 -10.30 -5.84
CA TYR A 45 8.87 -10.81 -6.99
C TYR A 45 10.38 -10.84 -6.72
N VAL A 46 10.93 -9.77 -6.13
CA VAL A 46 12.34 -9.73 -5.70
C VAL A 46 12.61 -10.73 -4.58
N GLY A 47 11.68 -10.89 -3.63
CA GLY A 47 11.79 -11.87 -2.53
C GLY A 47 12.02 -13.31 -3.02
N ARG A 48 11.33 -13.70 -4.10
CA ARG A 48 11.45 -15.02 -4.75
C ARG A 48 12.67 -15.19 -5.65
N MET A 49 13.42 -14.11 -5.95
CA MET A 49 14.63 -14.24 -6.75
C MET A 49 15.72 -15.02 -5.98
N ALA A 50 16.66 -15.61 -6.71
CA ALA A 50 17.88 -16.16 -6.11
C ALA A 50 18.69 -15.06 -5.40
N ASP A 51 19.44 -15.40 -4.35
CA ASP A 51 20.13 -14.42 -3.50
C ASP A 51 21.31 -13.73 -4.19
N GLU A 52 21.83 -14.31 -5.28
CA GLU A 52 22.90 -13.77 -6.10
C GLU A 52 22.40 -12.66 -7.04
N ARG A 53 21.07 -12.51 -7.19
CA ARG A 53 20.47 -11.51 -8.08
C ARG A 53 20.64 -10.11 -7.48
N LEU A 54 21.23 -9.20 -8.26
CA LEU A 54 21.46 -7.80 -7.86
C LEU A 54 20.23 -7.12 -7.22
N PRO A 55 18.99 -7.24 -7.73
CA PRO A 55 17.83 -6.61 -7.09
C PRO A 55 17.62 -7.06 -5.64
N LYS A 56 17.84 -8.35 -5.35
CA LYS A 56 17.67 -8.91 -4.01
C LYS A 56 18.80 -8.50 -3.08
N GLN A 57 20.02 -8.43 -3.61
CA GLN A 57 21.18 -7.92 -2.88
C GLN A 57 21.01 -6.44 -2.51
N ILE A 58 20.60 -5.59 -3.46
CA ILE A 58 20.35 -4.16 -3.24
C ILE A 58 19.23 -3.96 -2.22
N LEU A 59 18.16 -4.77 -2.30
CA LEU A 59 17.05 -4.71 -1.34
C LEU A 59 17.48 -5.04 0.10
N LYS A 60 18.41 -5.99 0.27
CA LYS A 60 18.99 -6.36 1.58
C LYS A 60 20.06 -5.36 2.05
N TRP A 61 20.69 -4.65 1.12
CA TRP A 61 21.79 -3.76 1.43
C TRP A 61 21.30 -2.51 2.15
N THR A 62 21.88 -2.24 3.32
CA THR A 62 21.66 -0.99 4.06
C THR A 62 22.92 -0.13 3.93
N PRO A 63 22.87 1.03 3.27
CA PRO A 63 24.03 1.90 3.15
C PRO A 63 24.42 2.46 4.52
N ALA A 64 25.73 2.45 4.81
CA ALA A 64 26.28 3.12 5.98
C ALA A 64 26.29 4.64 5.74
N GLU A 65 25.24 5.34 6.15
CA GLU A 65 25.17 6.80 6.02
C GLU A 65 25.03 7.51 7.37
N ARG A 66 25.73 8.66 7.47
CA ARG A 66 25.45 9.68 8.48
C ARG A 66 24.11 10.33 8.14
N ARG A 67 23.09 10.12 8.98
CA ARG A 67 21.76 10.72 8.78
C ARG A 67 21.86 12.23 8.64
N LYS A 68 21.31 12.78 7.56
CA LYS A 68 21.17 14.24 7.39
C LYS A 68 20.36 14.82 8.55
N LYS A 69 20.77 15.97 9.06
CA LYS A 69 20.06 16.69 10.13
C LYS A 69 18.69 17.15 9.62
N GLY A 70 17.61 16.79 10.32
CA GLY A 70 16.23 17.13 9.94
C GLY A 70 15.26 15.96 10.09
N ARG A 71 14.03 16.12 9.59
CA ARG A 71 13.00 15.06 9.62
C ARG A 71 13.49 13.87 8.77
N PRO A 72 13.53 12.65 9.34
CA PRO A 72 13.79 11.45 8.55
C PRO A 72 12.77 11.35 7.41
N LYS A 73 13.26 11.15 6.18
CA LYS A 73 12.39 10.88 5.04
C LYS A 73 11.82 9.48 5.21
N ALA A 74 10.52 9.32 4.93
CA ALA A 74 9.92 8.01 4.84
C ALA A 74 10.66 7.21 3.75
N THR A 75 11.19 6.05 4.12
CA THR A 75 11.92 5.20 3.17
C THR A 75 10.96 4.33 2.38
N TRP A 76 11.42 3.82 1.23
CA TRP A 76 10.63 2.88 0.43
C TRP A 76 10.31 1.60 1.23
N MET A 77 11.26 1.09 2.02
CA MET A 77 11.07 -0.06 2.90
C MET A 77 10.05 0.19 4.00
N GLU A 78 10.03 1.38 4.61
CA GLU A 78 8.98 1.76 5.57
C GLU A 78 7.59 1.77 4.92
N GLY A 79 7.49 2.22 3.66
CA GLY A 79 6.26 2.15 2.87
C GLY A 79 5.79 0.72 2.63
N ILE A 80 6.71 -0.18 2.24
CA ILE A 80 6.42 -1.61 2.09
C ILE A 80 5.97 -2.23 3.42
N ASN A 81 6.67 -1.98 4.52
CA ASN A 81 6.34 -2.52 5.84
C ASN A 81 4.96 -2.07 6.31
N ARG A 82 4.62 -0.79 6.10
CA ARG A 82 3.27 -0.27 6.37
C ARG A 82 2.23 -1.00 5.50
N ALA A 83 2.48 -1.11 4.20
CA ALA A 83 1.56 -1.75 3.27
C ALA A 83 1.33 -3.24 3.59
N MET A 84 2.36 -3.96 4.02
CA MET A 84 2.27 -5.35 4.49
C MET A 84 1.47 -5.45 5.79
N SER A 85 1.76 -4.61 6.78
CA SER A 85 1.04 -4.59 8.06
C SER A 85 -0.45 -4.32 7.90
N GLU A 86 -0.82 -3.33 7.09
CA GLU A 86 -2.23 -3.01 6.80
C GLU A 86 -2.99 -4.15 6.08
N ARG A 87 -2.26 -5.08 5.46
CA ARG A 87 -2.80 -6.24 4.75
C ARG A 87 -2.59 -7.55 5.49
N ASN A 88 -2.05 -7.51 6.72
CA ASN A 88 -1.65 -8.67 7.52
C ASN A 88 -0.75 -9.65 6.75
N LEU A 89 0.18 -9.11 5.96
CA LEU A 89 1.20 -9.89 5.26
C LEU A 89 2.47 -9.99 6.09
N LEU A 90 3.07 -11.17 6.12
CA LEU A 90 4.33 -11.45 6.77
C LEU A 90 5.46 -11.58 5.75
N PRO A 91 6.71 -11.27 6.14
CA PRO A 91 7.87 -11.61 5.34
C PRO A 91 7.90 -13.10 5.02
N GLY A 92 8.03 -13.45 3.74
CA GLY A 92 8.00 -14.84 3.26
C GLY A 92 6.67 -15.26 2.63
N ASP A 93 5.56 -14.56 2.89
CA ASP A 93 4.25 -14.86 2.30
C ASP A 93 4.26 -14.79 0.75
N TRP A 94 5.26 -14.13 0.18
CA TRP A 94 5.45 -14.10 -1.26
C TRP A 94 5.82 -15.46 -1.86
N GLU A 95 6.28 -16.45 -1.09
CA GLU A 95 6.60 -17.78 -1.66
C GLU A 95 5.36 -18.44 -2.27
N ASP A 96 4.21 -18.34 -1.60
CA ASP A 96 2.93 -18.73 -2.19
C ASP A 96 2.42 -17.61 -3.12
N ARG A 97 2.64 -17.79 -4.43
CA ARG A 97 2.17 -16.83 -5.45
C ARG A 97 0.66 -16.60 -5.42
N ARG A 98 -0.13 -17.60 -5.05
CA ARG A 98 -1.59 -17.49 -5.01
C ARG A 98 -2.00 -16.63 -3.81
N GLN A 99 -1.46 -16.92 -2.63
CA GLN A 99 -1.74 -16.14 -1.43
C GLN A 99 -1.21 -14.71 -1.56
N TRP A 100 0.00 -14.53 -2.11
CA TRP A 100 0.56 -13.21 -2.37
C TRP A 100 -0.34 -12.37 -3.28
N ARG A 101 -0.86 -12.95 -4.38
CA ARG A 101 -1.79 -12.24 -5.28
C ARG A 101 -3.10 -11.87 -4.59
N LEU A 102 -3.62 -12.74 -3.73
CA LEU A 102 -4.85 -12.50 -2.99
C LEU A 102 -4.68 -11.42 -1.92
N GLY A 103 -3.56 -11.43 -1.19
CA GLY A 103 -3.25 -10.46 -0.14
C GLY A 103 -2.82 -9.08 -0.65
N ASN A 104 -2.25 -8.99 -1.86
CA ASN A 104 -1.88 -7.70 -2.47
C ASN A 104 -3.09 -6.81 -2.80
N GLY A 105 -4.23 -7.41 -3.12
CA GLY A 105 -5.46 -6.66 -3.26
C GLY A 105 -5.94 -6.21 -1.89
N ARG A 106 -6.19 -4.91 -1.67
CA ARG A 106 -7.01 -4.46 -0.53
C ARG A 106 -8.43 -5.04 -0.70
N ARG A 107 -8.64 -6.29 -0.30
CA ARG A 107 -9.97 -6.72 0.14
C ARG A 107 -10.15 -6.05 1.49
N ARG A 108 -11.00 -5.03 1.56
CA ARG A 108 -11.67 -4.73 2.82
C ARG A 108 -12.57 -5.93 3.12
N THR A 109 -12.00 -7.02 3.64
CA THR A 109 -12.78 -7.94 4.44
C THR A 109 -13.18 -7.14 5.67
N LEU A 110 -14.45 -6.76 5.74
CA LEU A 110 -15.10 -6.20 6.94
C LEU A 110 -15.18 -7.24 8.07
N TYR A 111 -14.13 -8.04 8.25
CA TYR A 111 -14.10 -9.20 9.13
C TYR A 111 -12.87 -9.07 10.01
N ASN A 112 -12.92 -8.13 10.95
CA ASN A 112 -12.12 -8.09 12.18
C ASN A 112 -12.64 -6.96 13.09
N ARG A 113 -13.95 -6.96 13.35
CA ARG A 113 -14.57 -6.13 14.40
C ARG A 113 -15.57 -6.92 15.27
N ILE A 114 -15.58 -8.26 15.19
CA ILE A 114 -16.50 -9.12 15.94
C ILE A 114 -15.77 -10.00 16.99
N TYR A 115 -14.45 -10.17 16.94
CA TYR A 115 -13.72 -11.02 17.91
C TYR A 115 -12.82 -10.22 18.87
N ASN A 116 -13.38 -9.22 19.54
CA ASN A 116 -12.73 -8.59 20.71
C ASN A 116 -13.77 -8.04 21.69
N ILE A 117 -14.87 -8.78 21.89
CA ILE A 117 -15.76 -8.66 23.05
C ILE A 117 -16.26 -10.07 23.38
N ILE A 118 -15.42 -10.88 24.04
CA ILE A 118 -15.80 -11.79 25.15
C ILE A 118 -14.56 -11.87 26.06
#